data_AF-A0A937IMK4-F1
#
_entry.id   AF-A0A937IMK4-F1
#
_cell.length_a   1.000
_cell.length_b   1.000
_cell.length_c   1.000
_cell.angle_alpha   90.00
_cell.angle_beta   90.00
_cell.angle_gamma   90.00
#
_symmetry.space_group_name_H-M   'P 1'
#
loop_
_entity.id
_entity.type
_entity.pdbx_description
1 polymer ?
#
loop_
_entity_poly.entity_id
_entity_poly.type
_entity_poly.pdbx_seq_one_letter_code
_entity_poly.pdbx_strand_id
1 'polypeptide(L)' 'MLLLIDNYDSFTYNVVHYLGELGADVIVRRNDALTLDEAMGMKPSGIVLAPGPCDRD' A
#
# COMPACT_ATOMS: atom_id res chain seq x y z
N MET A 1 -1.79 11.53 3.53
CA MET A 1 -1.56 10.10 3.80
C MET A 1 -1.89 9.28 2.55
N LEU A 2 -0.94 8.50 2.06
CA LEU A 2 -1.14 7.48 1.02
C LEU A 2 -1.40 6.13 1.70
N LEU A 3 -2.37 5.37 1.17
CA LEU A 3 -2.59 3.99 1.58
C LEU A 3 -1.91 3.07 0.56
N LEU A 4 -0.91 2.31 1.00
CA LEU A 4 -0.24 1.30 0.18
C LEU A 4 -0.79 -0.08 0.54
N ILE A 5 -1.42 -0.74 -0.43
CA ILE A 5 -1.91 -2.11 -0.30
C ILE A 5 -0.80 -3.07 -0.71
N ASP A 6 -0.25 -3.77 0.27
CA ASP A 6 0.78 -4.79 0.09
C ASP A 6 0.12 -6.13 -0.27
N ASN A 7 0.37 -6.60 -1.49
CA ASN A 7 -0.08 -7.92 -1.94
C ASN A 7 1.00 -8.98 -1.71
N TYR A 8 1.71 -8.92 -0.57
CA TYR A 8 2.87 -9.77 -0.26
C TYR A 8 4.07 -9.54 -1.20
N ASP A 9 4.28 -8.29 -1.61
CA ASP A 9 5.33 -7.94 -2.57
C ASP A 9 6.71 -7.83 -1.89
N SER A 10 7.75 -8.32 -2.59
CA SER A 10 9.13 -8.26 -2.06
C SER A 10 9.72 -6.85 -2.05
N PHE A 11 9.12 -5.89 -2.77
CA PHE A 11 9.63 -4.54 -2.94
C PHE A 11 8.75 -3.46 -2.32
N THR A 12 7.71 -3.83 -1.55
CA THR A 12 6.81 -2.87 -0.87
C THR A 12 7.56 -1.77 -0.14
N TYR A 13 8.60 -2.11 0.63
CA TYR A 13 9.34 -1.12 1.41
C TYR A 13 10.26 -0.23 0.57
N ASN A 14 10.68 -0.65 -0.63
CA ASN A 14 11.41 0.23 -1.54
C ASN A 14 10.53 1.41 -1.97
N VAL A 15 9.25 1.13 -2.25
CA VAL A 15 8.26 2.17 -2.60
C VAL A 15 7.95 3.05 -1.39
N VAL A 16 7.79 2.46 -0.20
CA VAL A 16 7.58 3.23 1.05
C VAL A 16 8.74 4.20 1.30
N HIS A 17 9.98 3.76 1.17
CA HIS A 17 11.16 4.61 1.35
C HIS A 17 11.21 5.74 0.34
N TYR A 18 11.02 5.44 -0.96
CA TYR A 18 11.00 6.46 -2.00
C TYR A 18 9.90 7.52 -1.77
N LEU A 19 8.69 7.10 -1.42
CA LEU A 19 7.60 8.02 -1.10
C LEU A 19 7.89 8.83 0.17
N GLY A 20 8.49 8.22 1.19
CA GLY A 20 8.93 8.88 2.41
C GLY A 20 10.01 9.94 2.17
N GLU A 21 10.98 9.68 1.28
CA GLU A 21 11.99 10.66 0.85
C GLU A 21 11.37 11.89 0.17
N LEU A 22 10.22 11.71 -0.51
CA LEU A 22 9.43 12.79 -1.08
C LEU A 22 8.51 13.50 -0.05
N GLY A 23 8.57 13.12 1.23
CA GLY A 23 7.77 13.69 2.31
C GLY A 23 6.33 13.16 2.39
N ALA A 24 6.02 12.05 1.71
CA ALA A 24 4.71 11.44 1.78
C ALA A 24 4.55 10.65 3.09
N ASP A 25 3.44 10.88 3.77
CA ASP A 25 2.97 10.01 4.86
C ASP A 25 2.30 8.77 4.25
N VAL A 26 2.83 7.57 4.53
CA VAL A 26 2.39 6.30 3.93
C VAL A 26 1.98 5.31 5.02
N ILE A 27 0.78 4.75 4.89
CA ILE A 27 0.32 3.61 5.69
C ILE A 27 0.27 2.37 4.80
N VAL A 28 0.95 1.30 5.24
CA VAL A 28 0.94 0.01 4.56
C VAL A 28 -0.10 -0.91 5.21
N ARG A 29 -0.93 -1.57 4.40
CA ARG A 29 -1.85 -2.63 4.83
C ARG A 29 -1.77 -3.80 3.85
N ARG A 30 -1.85 -5.03 4.35
CA ARG A 30 -1.99 -6.19 3.46
C ARG A 30 -3.38 -6.23 2.83
N ASN A 31 -3.47 -6.79 1.63
CA ASN A 31 -4.72 -6.89 0.87
C ASN A 31 -5.86 -7.64 1.63
N ASP A 32 -5.50 -8.51 2.56
CA ASP A 32 -6.39 -9.35 3.36
C ASP A 32 -6.61 -8.84 4.79
N ALA A 33 -5.91 -7.77 5.17
CA ALA A 33 -5.95 -7.20 6.53
C ALA A 33 -6.78 -5.92 6.64
N LEU A 34 -7.52 -5.56 5.58
CA LEU A 34 -8.30 -4.33 5.50
C LEU A 34 -9.54 -4.54 4.63
N THR A 35 -10.71 -4.13 5.13
CA THR A 35 -11.94 -4.07 4.33
C THR A 35 -12.02 -2.78 3.51
N LEU A 36 -12.86 -2.77 2.49
CA LEU A 36 -13.07 -1.58 1.66
C LEU A 36 -13.61 -0.40 2.49
N ASP A 37 -14.55 -0.64 3.39
CA ASP A 37 -15.15 0.41 4.23
C ASP A 37 -14.11 1.03 5.18
N GLU A 38 -13.24 0.21 5.77
CA GLU A 38 -12.13 0.70 6.59
C GLU A 38 -11.14 1.52 5.76
N ALA A 39 -10.79 1.06 4.56
CA ALA A 39 -9.90 1.78 3.65
C ALA A 39 -10.46 3.16 3.27
N MET A 40 -11.75 3.23 2.96
CA MET A 40 -12.42 4.49 2.63
C MET A 40 -12.59 5.39 3.85
N GLY A 41 -12.85 4.80 5.03
CA GLY A 41 -12.95 5.52 6.31
C GLY A 41 -11.65 6.22 6.72
N MET A 42 -10.50 5.69 6.30
CA MET A 42 -9.19 6.32 6.50
C MET A 42 -8.98 7.59 5.66
N LYS A 43 -9.83 7.84 4.65
CA LYS A 43 -9.76 9.01 3.74
C LYS A 43 -8.35 9.25 3.16
N PRO A 44 -7.72 8.24 2.54
CA PRO A 44 -6.41 8.41 1.94
C PRO A 44 -6.46 9.44 0.80
N SER A 45 -5.36 10.19 0.64
CA SER A 45 -5.19 11.12 -0.48
C SER A 45 -4.94 10.40 -1.81
N GLY A 46 -4.56 9.12 -1.75
CA GLY A 46 -4.33 8.24 -2.88
C GLY A 46 -4.02 6.83 -2.42
N ILE A 47 -4.21 5.85 -3.31
CA ILE A 47 -3.96 4.43 -3.06
C ILE A 47 -2.87 3.94 -4.00
N VAL A 48 -1.87 3.24 -3.45
CA VAL A 48 -0.82 2.56 -4.20
C VAL A 48 -1.05 1.05 -4.04
N LEU A 49 -1.25 0.34 -5.14
CA LEU A 49 -1.38 -1.11 -5.12
C LEU A 49 0.00 -1.71 -5.41
N ALA A 50 0.61 -2.37 -4.42
CA ALA A 50 1.83 -3.11 -4.64
C ALA A 50 1.54 -4.34 -5.52
N PRO A 51 2.51 -4.80 -6.33
CA PRO A 51 2.31 -5.93 -7.22
C PRO A 51 1.93 -7.21 -6.44
N GLY A 52 2.90 -7.84 -5.78
CA GLY A 52 2.72 -9.13 -5.10
C GLY A 52 3.51 -10.24 -5.78
N PRO A 53 3.57 -11.44 -5.17
CA PRO A 53 4.23 -12.58 -5.76
C PRO A 53 3.53 -12.89 -7.09
N CYS A 54 4.32 -12.87 -8.16
CA CYS A 54 3.83 -13.14 -9.49
C CYS A 54 3.68 -14.65 -9.65
N ASP A 55 2.53 -15.19 -9.26
CA ASP A 55 2.01 -16.46 -9.76
C ASP A 55 0.57 -16.19 -10.22
N ARG A 56 0.45 -15.73 -11.47
CA ARG A 56 -0.81 -15.82 -12.22
C ARG A 56 -0.58 -16.82 -13.35
N ASP A 57 -0.64 -18.09 -12.98
CA ASP A 57 -1.17 -19.13 -13.85
C ASP A 57 -2.67 -19.28 -13.58
#